data_AF-A0A817LRV5-F1
#
_entry.id   AF-A0A817LRV5-F1
#
_cell.length_a   1.000
_cell.length_b   1.000
_cell.length_c   1.000
_cell.angle_alpha   90.00
_cell.angle_beta   90.00
_cell.angle_gamma   90.00
#
_symmetry.space_group_name_H-M   'P 1'
#
loop_
_entity.id
_entity.type
_entity.pdbx_description
1 polymer ?
#
loop_
_entity_poly.entity_id
_entity_poly.type
_entity_poly.pdbx_seq_one_letter_code
_entity_poly.pdbx_strand_id
1 'polypeptide(L)'
;MPTLNLLQSDTSLMTNSQWTLLSNVIHSFDERKIMFTSQCITKQDENCQSIILLDETLIKEFFSLLFETTELCLRSNGDLNSLSSDDRSILLLNSTDSVLCLGGMFILCQSQLVSCRSFLNVLYTKYGEQCLSHTIHGTNLIDSDIVLTKIALSLLLFSTNICLFSSKLQVYVDTRTVFLIQNKYAEIIWKYLVYRYGHHDAVLKFINLIQCLLNVMQTLFHLQNIQQHVNDVLTLIENTELKLILDDIDQIEQKTIN
;
A
#
# COMPACT_ATOMS: atom_id res chain seq x y z
N MET A 1 22.43 -3.41 -16.92
CA MET A 1 21.70 -4.51 -16.25
C MET A 1 21.39 -5.57 -17.28
N PRO A 2 21.74 -6.85 -17.07
CA PRO A 2 21.33 -7.90 -17.99
C PRO A 2 19.84 -8.19 -17.78
N THR A 3 19.07 -8.18 -18.86
CA THR A 3 17.68 -8.66 -18.91
C THR A 3 17.69 -10.17 -18.65
N LEU A 4 17.40 -10.55 -17.41
CA LEU A 4 17.20 -11.96 -17.05
C LEU A 4 15.98 -12.46 -17.82
N ASN A 5 16.17 -13.44 -18.71
CA ASN A 5 15.10 -14.08 -19.43
C ASN A 5 14.39 -15.06 -18.46
N LEU A 6 13.49 -14.52 -17.64
CA LEU A 6 12.83 -15.18 -16.49
C LEU A 6 12.15 -16.53 -16.82
N LEU A 7 11.84 -16.79 -18.09
CA LEU A 7 11.13 -17.99 -18.54
C LEU A 7 12.03 -19.20 -18.82
N GLN A 8 13.35 -19.03 -18.97
CA GLN A 8 14.22 -20.11 -19.48
C GLN A 8 15.06 -20.83 -18.41
N SER A 9 15.02 -20.38 -17.16
CA SER A 9 15.73 -21.00 -16.03
C SER A 9 14.80 -21.30 -14.85
N ASP A 10 13.53 -21.59 -15.15
CA ASP A 10 12.48 -21.52 -14.14
C ASP A 10 12.42 -22.82 -13.31
N THR A 11 13.12 -22.83 -12.18
CA THR A 11 12.83 -23.73 -11.05
C THR A 11 11.68 -23.19 -10.19
N SER A 12 10.96 -22.13 -10.61
CA SER A 12 9.84 -21.60 -9.84
C SER A 12 8.62 -22.52 -9.90
N LEU A 13 7.89 -22.57 -8.79
CA LEU A 13 6.58 -23.20 -8.67
C LEU A 13 5.45 -22.30 -9.24
N MET A 14 5.78 -21.18 -9.91
CA MET A 14 4.82 -20.20 -10.40
C MET A 14 4.33 -20.57 -11.80
N THR A 15 3.02 -20.50 -12.00
CA THR A 15 2.43 -20.68 -13.34
C THR A 15 2.60 -19.41 -14.18
N ASN A 16 2.43 -19.52 -15.50
CA ASN A 16 2.44 -18.35 -16.39
C ASN A 16 1.44 -17.27 -15.96
N SER A 17 0.24 -17.66 -15.51
CA SER A 17 -0.76 -16.70 -15.01
C SER A 17 -0.31 -15.98 -13.74
N GLN A 18 0.44 -16.66 -12.86
CA GLN A 18 0.99 -16.07 -11.65
C GLN A 18 2.15 -15.11 -11.97
N TRP A 19 2.99 -15.44 -12.96
CA TRP A 19 4.01 -14.52 -13.47
C TRP A 19 3.40 -13.26 -14.10
N THR A 20 2.33 -13.41 -14.89
CA THR A 20 1.61 -12.27 -15.44
C THR A 20 1.01 -11.40 -14.33
N LEU A 21 0.40 -12.00 -13.31
CA LEU A 21 -0.12 -11.23 -12.18
C LEU A 21 1.00 -10.47 -11.47
N LEU A 22 2.11 -11.14 -11.17
CA LEU A 22 3.26 -10.51 -10.51
C LEU A 22 3.80 -9.33 -11.33
N SER A 23 3.94 -9.51 -12.65
CA SER A 23 4.33 -8.44 -13.56
C SER A 23 3.37 -7.25 -13.49
N ASN A 24 2.06 -7.50 -13.51
CA ASN A 24 1.05 -6.44 -13.39
C ASN A 24 1.16 -5.70 -12.05
N VAL A 25 1.38 -6.43 -10.95
CA VAL A 25 1.56 -5.85 -9.61
C VAL A 25 2.83 -5.00 -9.51
N ILE A 26 3.93 -5.43 -10.12
CA ILE A 26 5.18 -4.66 -10.12
C ILE A 26 5.01 -3.31 -10.81
N HIS A 27 4.22 -3.30 -11.89
CA HIS A 27 3.98 -2.14 -12.75
C HIS A 27 2.70 -1.37 -12.42
N SER A 28 2.03 -1.69 -11.31
CA SER A 28 0.72 -1.12 -10.97
C SER A 28 0.79 0.40 -10.67
N PHE A 29 1.81 0.83 -9.93
CA PHE A 29 2.05 2.25 -9.66
C PHE A 29 3.55 2.58 -9.61
N ASP A 30 3.89 3.86 -9.79
CA ASP A 30 5.25 4.38 -9.79
C ASP A 30 5.54 5.19 -8.51
N GLU A 31 6.41 4.66 -7.66
CA GLU A 31 6.82 5.26 -6.39
C GLU A 31 7.92 6.32 -6.52
N ARG A 32 8.49 6.56 -7.72
CA ARG A 32 9.68 7.41 -7.88
C ARG A 32 9.49 8.83 -7.35
N LYS A 33 8.32 9.43 -7.60
CA LYS A 33 8.03 10.82 -7.20
C LYS A 33 8.02 10.97 -5.67
N ILE A 34 7.29 10.09 -4.96
CA ILE A 34 7.23 10.13 -3.50
C ILE A 34 8.58 9.77 -2.86
N MET A 35 9.33 8.84 -3.44
CA MET A 35 10.69 8.51 -2.99
C MET A 35 11.66 9.67 -3.19
N PHE A 36 11.52 10.43 -4.27
CA PHE A 36 12.34 11.62 -4.50
C PHE A 36 12.05 12.69 -3.46
N THR A 37 10.77 13.00 -3.20
CA THR A 37 10.37 14.00 -2.20
C THR A 37 10.82 13.63 -0.79
N SER A 38 10.73 12.35 -0.41
CA SER A 38 11.19 11.88 0.91
C SER A 38 12.72 11.96 1.06
N GLN A 39 13.47 11.72 -0.01
CA GLN A 39 14.92 11.95 -0.02
C GLN A 39 15.28 13.44 0.10
N CYS A 40 14.50 14.34 -0.50
CA CYS A 40 14.70 15.78 -0.34
C CYS A 40 14.50 16.21 1.12
N ILE A 41 13.45 15.69 1.79
CA ILE A 41 13.20 15.93 3.22
C ILE A 41 14.39 15.46 4.06
N THR A 42 14.88 14.23 3.81
CA THR A 42 16.01 13.65 4.55
C THR A 42 17.28 14.48 4.39
N LYS A 43 17.62 14.87 3.16
CA LYS A 43 18.78 15.74 2.88
C LYS A 43 18.63 17.12 3.53
N GLN A 44 17.42 17.67 3.62
CA GLN A 44 17.21 18.94 4.29
C GLN A 44 17.46 18.82 5.80
N ASP A 45 16.96 17.76 6.44
CA ASP A 45 17.16 17.50 7.88
C ASP A 45 18.66 17.34 8.19
N GLU A 46 19.42 16.62 7.36
CA GLU A 46 20.86 16.42 7.52
C GLU A 46 21.68 17.73 7.43
N ASN A 47 21.27 18.66 6.57
CA ASN A 47 21.97 19.93 6.37
C ASN A 47 21.59 21.00 7.39
N CYS A 48 20.47 20.82 8.09
CA CYS A 48 20.02 21.72 9.15
C CYS A 48 20.77 21.42 10.46
N GLN A 49 21.88 22.13 10.70
CA GLN A 49 22.67 22.03 11.95
C GLN A 49 21.93 22.54 13.20
N SER A 50 20.77 23.16 13.04
CA SER A 50 19.88 23.60 14.11
C SER A 50 18.43 23.26 13.74
N ILE A 51 17.53 23.23 14.73
CA ILE A 51 16.09 22.91 14.63
C ILE A 51 15.33 23.99 13.80
N ILE A 52 15.91 24.42 12.69
CA ILE A 52 15.33 25.34 11.73
C ILE A 52 14.29 24.53 10.96
N LEU A 53 13.07 25.07 10.96
CA LEU A 53 11.85 24.52 10.39
C LEU A 53 12.14 23.77 9.09
N LEU A 54 11.93 22.45 9.12
CA LEU A 54 11.81 21.66 7.92
C LEU A 54 10.71 22.30 7.06
N ASP A 55 10.94 22.38 5.76
CA ASP A 55 10.04 23.13 4.88
C ASP A 55 8.64 22.51 4.94
N GLU A 56 7.70 23.22 5.56
CA GLU A 56 6.32 22.76 5.69
C GLU A 56 5.70 22.44 4.33
N THR A 57 6.16 23.09 3.26
CA THR A 57 5.66 22.84 1.91
C THR A 57 6.07 21.46 1.41
N LEU A 58 7.32 21.02 1.66
CA LEU A 58 7.78 19.68 1.31
C LEU A 58 7.08 18.59 2.12
N ILE A 59 6.80 18.84 3.41
CA ILE A 59 6.05 17.88 4.23
C ILE A 59 4.61 17.75 3.72
N LYS A 60 3.96 18.88 3.41
CA LYS A 60 2.61 18.89 2.83
C LYS A 60 2.59 18.15 1.49
N GLU A 61 3.57 18.43 0.63
CA GLU A 61 3.75 17.73 -0.64
C GLU A 61 3.92 16.22 -0.43
N PHE A 62 4.77 15.80 0.52
CA PHE A 62 4.95 14.39 0.83
C PHE A 62 3.64 13.70 1.22
N PHE A 63 2.83 14.31 2.10
CA PHE A 63 1.53 13.74 2.45
C PHE A 63 0.60 13.68 1.23
N SER A 64 0.51 14.75 0.43
CA SER A 64 -0.30 14.73 -0.80
C SER A 64 0.14 13.62 -1.76
N LEU A 65 1.44 13.42 -1.95
CA LEU A 65 1.98 12.33 -2.77
C LEU A 65 1.68 10.95 -2.20
N LEU A 66 1.62 10.81 -0.87
CA LEU A 66 1.25 9.56 -0.23
C LEU A 66 -0.20 9.17 -0.54
N PHE A 67 -1.13 10.12 -0.47
CA PHE A 67 -2.52 9.89 -0.88
C PHE A 67 -2.64 9.65 -2.39
N GLU A 68 -1.94 10.43 -3.23
CA GLU A 68 -1.91 10.25 -4.70
C GLU A 68 -1.40 8.84 -5.08
N THR A 69 -0.30 8.40 -4.48
CA THR A 69 0.28 7.08 -4.72
C THR A 69 -0.66 5.96 -4.26
N THR A 70 -1.37 6.16 -3.13
CA THR A 70 -2.36 5.22 -2.64
C THR A 70 -3.53 5.10 -3.63
N GLU A 71 -4.06 6.22 -4.13
CA GLU A 71 -5.10 6.25 -5.16
C GLU A 71 -4.69 5.43 -6.40
N LEU A 72 -3.47 5.66 -6.90
CA LEU A 72 -2.93 4.94 -8.04
C LEU A 72 -2.79 3.44 -7.76
N CYS A 73 -2.31 3.07 -6.57
CA CYS A 73 -2.22 1.67 -6.15
C CYS A 73 -3.59 0.99 -6.11
N LEU A 74 -4.63 1.68 -5.62
CA LEU A 74 -5.99 1.15 -5.58
C LEU A 74 -6.50 0.94 -7.02
N ARG A 75 -6.48 1.97 -7.86
CA ARG A 75 -7.07 1.94 -9.22
C ARG A 75 -6.36 0.99 -10.18
N SER A 76 -5.04 0.85 -10.06
CA SER A 76 -4.23 0.04 -10.97
C SER A 76 -4.38 -1.47 -10.74
N ASN A 77 -5.05 -1.90 -9.67
CA ASN A 77 -5.26 -3.32 -9.43
C ASN A 77 -6.33 -3.89 -10.37
N GLY A 78 -5.90 -4.57 -11.43
CA GLY A 78 -6.79 -5.11 -12.45
C GLY A 78 -7.83 -6.12 -11.95
N ASP A 79 -7.63 -6.76 -10.79
CA ASP A 79 -8.64 -7.65 -10.21
C ASP A 79 -9.87 -6.88 -9.69
N LEU A 80 -9.78 -5.55 -9.47
CA LEU A 80 -10.94 -4.71 -9.14
C LEU A 80 -12.01 -4.74 -10.23
N ASN A 81 -11.61 -4.81 -11.49
CA ASN A 81 -12.54 -4.81 -12.62
C ASN A 81 -13.40 -6.08 -12.70
N SER A 82 -13.05 -7.11 -11.92
CA SER A 82 -13.86 -8.32 -11.80
C SER A 82 -15.00 -8.19 -10.77
N LEU A 83 -14.99 -7.13 -9.96
CA LEU A 83 -15.99 -6.87 -8.93
C LEU A 83 -17.13 -5.98 -9.44
N SER A 84 -18.29 -6.08 -8.78
CA SER A 84 -19.40 -5.15 -9.00
C SER A 84 -19.03 -3.72 -8.58
N SER A 85 -19.78 -2.72 -9.05
CA SER A 85 -19.60 -1.33 -8.57
C SER A 85 -19.74 -1.23 -7.06
N ASP A 86 -20.75 -1.89 -6.50
CA ASP A 86 -21.01 -1.89 -5.05
C ASP A 86 -19.86 -2.55 -4.27
N ASP A 87 -19.37 -3.71 -4.74
CA ASP A 87 -18.24 -4.39 -4.09
C ASP A 87 -16.94 -3.59 -4.20
N ARG A 88 -16.71 -2.86 -5.30
CA ARG A 88 -15.57 -1.94 -5.44
C ARG A 88 -15.66 -0.81 -4.41
N SER A 89 -16.83 -0.18 -4.26
CA SER A 89 -17.05 0.86 -3.25
C SER A 89 -16.83 0.35 -1.82
N ILE A 90 -17.42 -0.81 -1.49
CA ILE A 90 -17.24 -1.45 -0.17
C ILE A 90 -15.76 -1.75 0.06
N LEU A 91 -15.06 -2.28 -0.94
CA LEU A 91 -13.64 -2.61 -0.86
C LEU A 91 -12.78 -1.36 -0.62
N LEU A 92 -13.02 -0.27 -1.35
CA LEU A 92 -12.30 0.99 -1.14
C LEU A 92 -12.52 1.53 0.27
N LEU A 93 -13.76 1.55 0.75
CA LEU A 93 -14.10 1.99 2.10
C LEU A 93 -13.39 1.16 3.18
N ASN A 94 -13.29 -0.14 2.95
CA ASN A 94 -12.78 -1.11 3.91
C ASN A 94 -11.25 -1.20 3.98
N SER A 95 -10.56 -0.87 2.88
CA SER A 95 -9.13 -1.19 2.71
C SER A 95 -8.20 0.00 2.52
N THR A 96 -8.72 1.16 2.11
CA THR A 96 -7.89 2.34 1.75
C THR A 96 -6.92 2.71 2.87
N ASP A 97 -7.40 2.76 4.10
CA ASP A 97 -6.59 3.00 5.30
C ASP A 97 -5.38 2.06 5.43
N SER A 98 -5.61 0.78 5.16
CA SER A 98 -4.60 -0.27 5.32
C SER A 98 -3.53 -0.19 4.25
N VAL A 99 -3.96 0.06 3.01
CA VAL A 99 -3.08 0.27 1.87
C VAL A 99 -2.24 1.53 2.09
N LEU A 100 -2.88 2.62 2.53
CA LEU A 100 -2.21 3.87 2.89
C LEU A 100 -1.18 3.67 4.01
N CYS A 101 -1.55 2.93 5.06
CA CYS A 101 -0.69 2.71 6.23
C CYS A 101 0.52 1.84 5.90
N LEU A 102 0.33 0.69 5.26
CA LEU A 102 1.45 -0.17 4.84
C LEU A 102 2.34 0.53 3.81
N GLY A 103 1.72 1.20 2.82
CA GLY A 103 2.44 1.96 1.80
C GLY A 103 3.27 3.09 2.44
N GLY A 104 2.67 3.85 3.36
CA GLY A 104 3.34 4.88 4.14
C GLY A 104 4.54 4.32 4.91
N MET A 105 4.35 3.25 5.69
CA MET A 105 5.45 2.60 6.42
C MET A 105 6.58 2.17 5.48
N PHE A 106 6.27 1.65 4.30
CA PHE A 106 7.29 1.28 3.32
C PHE A 106 8.09 2.49 2.85
N ILE A 107 7.41 3.55 2.43
CA ILE A 107 8.09 4.78 1.99
C ILE A 107 8.95 5.36 3.11
N LEU A 108 8.43 5.42 4.34
CA LEU A 108 9.16 5.92 5.50
C LEU A 108 10.43 5.12 5.80
N CYS A 109 10.36 3.79 5.69
CA CYS A 109 11.50 2.91 5.88
C CYS A 109 12.56 3.10 4.77
N GLN A 110 12.14 3.04 3.51
CA GLN A 110 13.05 3.13 2.35
C GLN A 110 13.77 4.48 2.26
N SER A 111 13.10 5.54 2.67
CA SER A 111 13.64 6.89 2.64
C SER A 111 14.37 7.31 3.91
N GLN A 112 14.39 6.45 4.94
CA GLN A 112 14.97 6.75 6.25
C GLN A 112 14.34 7.98 6.94
N LEU A 113 13.10 8.34 6.57
CA LEU A 113 12.38 9.46 7.19
C LEU A 113 12.14 9.24 8.68
N VAL A 114 12.15 7.99 9.14
CA VAL A 114 12.08 7.67 10.58
C VAL A 114 13.34 8.08 11.36
N SER A 115 14.44 8.38 10.69
CA SER A 115 15.64 8.94 11.31
C SER A 115 15.63 10.48 11.33
N CYS A 116 14.69 11.11 10.61
CA CYS A 116 14.58 12.57 10.51
C CYS A 116 13.78 13.13 11.68
N ARG A 117 14.46 13.75 12.65
CA ARG A 117 13.81 14.21 13.90
C ARG A 117 12.72 15.24 13.65
N SER A 118 12.96 16.16 12.73
CA SER A 118 11.99 17.20 12.39
C SER A 118 10.72 16.61 11.77
N PHE A 119 10.87 15.60 10.92
CA PHE A 119 9.75 14.87 10.33
C PHE A 119 8.95 14.09 11.39
N LEU A 120 9.63 13.38 12.30
CA LEU A 120 8.98 12.70 13.42
C LEU A 120 8.21 13.66 14.33
N ASN A 121 8.70 14.87 14.57
CA ASN A 121 7.98 15.88 15.33
C ASN A 121 6.67 16.29 14.65
N VAL A 122 6.65 16.38 13.32
CA VAL A 122 5.42 16.67 12.57
C VAL A 122 4.44 15.51 12.64
N LEU A 123 4.92 14.26 12.49
CA LEU A 123 4.08 13.08 12.69
C LEU A 123 3.51 13.01 14.11
N TYR A 124 4.33 13.28 15.14
CA TYR A 124 3.90 13.34 16.54
C TYR A 124 2.79 14.38 16.73
N THR A 125 2.97 15.57 16.17
CA THR A 125 2.00 16.68 16.30
C THR A 125 0.70 16.36 15.58
N LYS A 126 0.78 15.73 14.39
CA LYS A 126 -0.39 15.41 13.57
C LYS A 126 -1.15 14.18 14.05
N TYR A 127 -0.44 13.13 14.48
CA TYR A 127 -1.02 11.81 14.74
C TYR A 127 -0.91 11.32 16.20
N GLY A 128 -0.14 12.02 17.04
CA GLY A 128 0.07 11.64 18.43
C GLY A 128 1.11 10.54 18.64
N GLU A 129 1.43 10.30 19.92
CA GLU A 129 2.49 9.39 20.35
C GLU A 129 2.25 7.93 19.94
N GLN A 130 1.02 7.43 20.13
CA GLN A 130 0.68 6.04 19.87
C GLN A 130 0.86 5.69 18.39
N CYS A 131 0.28 6.49 17.48
CA CYS A 131 0.45 6.33 16.04
C CYS A 131 1.92 6.38 15.63
N LEU A 132 2.69 7.31 16.19
CA LEU A 132 4.11 7.44 15.89
C LEU A 132 4.90 6.20 16.33
N SER A 133 4.67 5.73 17.55
CA SER A 133 5.33 4.54 18.12
C SER A 133 5.06 3.29 17.26
N HIS A 134 3.79 3.05 16.90
CA HIS A 134 3.44 1.94 16.01
C HIS A 134 3.99 2.12 14.59
N THR A 135 4.04 3.34 14.06
CA THR A 135 4.64 3.62 12.76
C THR A 135 6.13 3.26 12.75
N ILE A 136 6.89 3.72 13.76
CA ILE A 136 8.32 3.40 13.90
C ILE A 136 8.54 1.90 14.09
N HIS A 137 7.70 1.23 14.89
CA HIS A 137 7.77 -0.21 15.04
C HIS A 137 7.52 -0.94 13.71
N GLY A 138 6.48 -0.54 12.98
CA GLY A 138 6.13 -1.11 11.68
C GLY A 138 7.23 -0.94 10.63
N THR A 139 7.91 0.21 10.62
CA THR A 139 9.04 0.45 9.69
C THR A 139 10.25 -0.45 9.95
N ASN A 140 10.40 -0.99 11.16
CA ASN A 140 11.45 -1.97 11.47
C ASN A 140 11.09 -3.40 11.07
N LEU A 141 9.81 -3.67 10.82
CA LEU A 141 9.30 -4.99 10.40
C LEU A 141 9.19 -5.13 8.89
N ILE A 142 9.11 -4.01 8.17
CA ILE A 142 8.86 -4.01 6.73
C ILE A 142 10.08 -4.48 5.95
N ASP A 143 9.85 -5.29 4.92
CA ASP A 143 10.91 -5.77 4.05
C ASP A 143 11.39 -4.66 3.11
N SER A 144 12.68 -4.68 2.78
CA SER A 144 13.25 -3.75 1.80
C SER A 144 12.77 -4.03 0.36
N ASP A 145 12.22 -5.21 0.12
CA ASP A 145 11.77 -5.65 -1.20
C ASP A 145 10.43 -5.01 -1.60
N ILE A 146 10.50 -4.05 -2.53
CA ILE A 146 9.33 -3.36 -3.05
C ILE A 146 8.32 -4.29 -3.72
N VAL A 147 8.77 -5.37 -4.36
CA VAL A 147 7.88 -6.30 -5.05
C VAL A 147 7.02 -7.00 -4.02
N LEU A 148 7.63 -7.49 -2.93
CA LEU A 148 6.89 -8.09 -1.82
C LEU A 148 5.88 -7.11 -1.22
N THR A 149 6.25 -5.84 -1.03
CA THR A 149 5.33 -4.81 -0.52
C THR A 149 4.17 -4.58 -1.49
N LYS A 150 4.39 -4.46 -2.81
CA LYS A 150 3.29 -4.27 -3.78
C LYS A 150 2.31 -5.44 -3.80
N ILE A 151 2.80 -6.67 -3.66
CA ILE A 151 1.91 -7.85 -3.53
C ILE A 151 1.17 -7.80 -2.19
N ALA A 152 1.82 -7.42 -1.10
CA ALA A 152 1.19 -7.28 0.22
C ALA A 152 0.11 -6.18 0.25
N LEU A 153 0.33 -5.04 -0.44
CA LEU A 153 -0.68 -4.00 -0.63
C LEU A 153 -1.90 -4.55 -1.38
N SER A 154 -1.65 -5.35 -2.42
CA SER A 154 -2.74 -6.03 -3.16
C SER A 154 -3.47 -7.05 -2.27
N LEU A 155 -2.77 -7.79 -1.41
CA LEU A 155 -3.41 -8.68 -0.44
C LEU A 155 -4.28 -7.90 0.56
N LEU A 156 -3.79 -6.78 1.09
CA LEU A 156 -4.52 -5.93 2.03
C LEU A 156 -5.76 -5.30 1.39
N LEU A 157 -5.67 -4.91 0.13
CA LEU A 157 -6.78 -4.36 -0.65
C LEU A 157 -8.02 -5.28 -0.63
N PHE A 158 -7.80 -6.59 -0.77
CA PHE A 158 -8.88 -7.60 -0.75
C PHE A 158 -9.04 -8.31 0.61
N SER A 159 -8.44 -7.78 1.68
CA SER A 159 -8.51 -8.42 2.99
C SER A 159 -9.80 -8.05 3.73
N THR A 160 -10.60 -9.06 4.05
CA THR A 160 -11.88 -8.91 4.77
C THR A 160 -11.70 -8.71 6.28
N ASN A 161 -10.52 -8.98 6.83
CA ASN A 161 -10.25 -9.01 8.28
C ASN A 161 -9.82 -7.67 8.89
N ILE A 162 -9.49 -6.68 8.07
CA ILE A 162 -8.96 -5.39 8.56
C ILE A 162 -10.07 -4.52 9.16
N CYS A 163 -11.29 -4.77 8.75
CA CYS A 163 -12.44 -3.94 9.06
C CYS A 163 -13.02 -4.19 10.46
N LEU A 164 -12.40 -5.06 11.27
CA LEU A 164 -12.85 -5.40 12.62
C LEU A 164 -12.95 -4.19 13.56
N PHE A 165 -12.22 -3.11 13.28
CA PHE A 165 -12.18 -1.91 14.12
C PHE A 165 -13.06 -0.77 13.60
N SER A 166 -13.61 -0.89 12.38
CA SER A 166 -14.50 0.12 11.81
C SER A 166 -15.93 -0.10 12.29
N SER A 167 -16.53 0.93 12.88
CA SER A 167 -17.97 0.95 13.20
C SER A 167 -18.87 0.99 11.94
N LYS A 168 -18.26 1.12 10.75
CA LYS A 168 -18.94 1.23 9.46
C LYS A 168 -18.67 0.02 8.55
N LEU A 169 -18.50 -1.16 9.13
CA LEU A 169 -18.28 -2.39 8.37
C LEU A 169 -19.40 -2.59 7.35
N GLN A 170 -19.04 -2.58 6.06
CA GLN A 170 -19.93 -2.98 4.99
C GLN A 170 -19.53 -4.39 4.50
N VAL A 171 -20.54 -5.22 4.26
CA VAL A 171 -20.37 -6.62 3.85
C VAL A 171 -20.48 -6.71 2.34
N TYR A 172 -19.52 -7.36 1.71
CA TYR A 172 -19.50 -7.61 0.27
C TYR A 172 -20.74 -8.39 -0.20
N VAL A 173 -21.27 -8.00 -1.35
CA VAL A 173 -22.31 -8.73 -2.06
C VAL A 173 -21.74 -10.05 -2.58
N ASP A 174 -20.60 -10.02 -3.27
CA ASP A 174 -19.87 -11.22 -3.69
C ASP A 174 -18.61 -11.47 -2.86
N THR A 175 -18.84 -11.89 -1.62
CA THR A 175 -17.78 -12.29 -0.70
C THR A 175 -16.89 -13.41 -1.27
N ARG A 176 -17.43 -14.30 -2.13
CA ARG A 176 -16.68 -15.43 -2.69
C ARG A 176 -15.61 -14.95 -3.65
N THR A 177 -15.93 -14.04 -4.55
CA THR A 177 -14.97 -13.50 -5.53
C THR A 177 -13.85 -12.75 -4.82
N VAL A 178 -14.16 -11.93 -3.82
CA VAL A 178 -13.16 -11.24 -2.99
C VAL A 178 -12.20 -12.22 -2.32
N PHE A 179 -12.70 -13.29 -1.69
CA PHE A 179 -11.84 -14.33 -1.08
C PHE A 179 -10.97 -15.07 -2.09
N LEU A 180 -11.48 -15.35 -3.30
CA LEU A 180 -10.68 -15.97 -4.35
C LEU A 180 -9.51 -15.08 -4.78
N ILE A 181 -9.75 -13.77 -4.93
CA ILE A 181 -8.70 -12.79 -5.25
C ILE A 181 -7.70 -12.69 -4.08
N GLN A 182 -8.17 -12.63 -2.83
CA GLN A 182 -7.30 -12.59 -1.66
C GLN A 182 -6.38 -13.83 -1.60
N ASN A 183 -6.92 -15.03 -1.81
CA ASN A 183 -6.16 -16.28 -1.82
C ASN A 183 -5.11 -16.32 -2.94
N LYS A 184 -5.45 -15.77 -4.12
CA LYS A 184 -4.51 -15.64 -5.26
C LYS A 184 -3.29 -14.81 -4.86
N TYR A 185 -3.47 -13.68 -4.16
CA TYR A 185 -2.35 -12.87 -3.68
C TYR A 185 -1.56 -13.54 -2.56
N ALA A 186 -2.23 -14.21 -1.62
CA ALA A 186 -1.55 -14.96 -0.56
C ALA A 186 -0.66 -16.09 -1.12
N GLU A 187 -1.14 -16.82 -2.14
CA GLU A 187 -0.37 -17.86 -2.82
C GLU A 187 0.86 -17.26 -3.54
N ILE A 188 0.69 -16.14 -4.23
CA ILE A 188 1.78 -15.48 -4.95
C ILE A 188 2.85 -14.93 -3.99
N ILE A 189 2.46 -14.38 -2.83
CA ILE A 189 3.43 -13.98 -1.80
C ILE A 189 4.29 -15.17 -1.40
N TRP A 190 3.67 -16.31 -1.08
CA TRP A 190 4.42 -17.50 -0.66
C TRP A 190 5.36 -18.00 -1.75
N LYS A 191 4.86 -18.16 -2.98
CA LYS A 191 5.67 -18.63 -4.10
C LYS A 191 6.80 -17.67 -4.44
N TYR A 192 6.53 -16.36 -4.41
CA TYR A 192 7.54 -15.33 -4.62
C TYR A 192 8.64 -15.41 -3.56
N LEU A 193 8.28 -15.55 -2.29
CA LEU A 193 9.25 -15.67 -1.21
C LEU A 193 10.13 -16.91 -1.37
N VAL A 194 9.54 -18.08 -1.65
CA VAL A 194 10.29 -19.33 -1.87
C VAL A 194 11.21 -19.21 -3.09
N TYR A 195 10.72 -18.61 -4.18
CA TYR A 195 11.51 -18.39 -5.39
C TYR A 195 12.68 -17.43 -5.15
N ARG A 196 12.45 -16.31 -4.46
CA ARG A 196 13.42 -15.22 -4.31
C ARG A 196 14.46 -15.49 -3.21
N TYR A 197 14.05 -16.13 -2.12
CA TYR A 197 14.84 -16.26 -0.90
C TYR A 197 15.14 -17.71 -0.49
N GLY A 198 14.50 -18.70 -1.13
CA GLY A 198 14.57 -20.08 -0.69
C GLY A 198 13.73 -20.35 0.56
N HIS A 199 13.52 -21.62 0.89
CA HIS A 199 12.51 -22.03 1.88
C HIS A 199 12.73 -21.46 3.29
N HIS A 200 13.97 -21.48 3.81
CA HIS A 200 14.25 -21.04 5.19
C HIS A 200 13.98 -19.54 5.36
N ASP A 201 14.59 -18.71 4.52
CA ASP A 201 14.43 -17.26 4.57
C ASP A 201 13.00 -16.81 4.19
N ALA A 202 12.33 -17.57 3.30
CA ALA A 202 10.92 -17.34 2.98
C ALA A 202 10.02 -17.44 4.23
N VAL A 203 10.25 -18.42 5.11
CA VAL A 203 9.48 -18.55 6.36
C VAL A 203 9.72 -17.34 7.27
N LEU A 204 10.98 -16.91 7.44
CA LEU A 204 11.31 -15.75 8.28
C LEU A 204 10.68 -14.46 7.74
N LYS A 205 10.80 -14.23 6.43
CA LYS A 205 10.19 -13.06 5.77
C LYS A 205 8.67 -13.09 5.83
N PHE A 206 8.05 -14.26 5.70
CA PHE A 206 6.60 -14.40 5.85
C PHE A 206 6.15 -14.07 7.27
N ILE A 207 6.87 -14.53 8.30
CA ILE A 207 6.58 -14.18 9.70
C ILE A 207 6.68 -12.66 9.92
N ASN A 208 7.75 -12.03 9.43
CA ASN A 208 7.92 -10.58 9.53
C ASN A 208 6.81 -9.82 8.81
N LEU A 209 6.38 -10.30 7.63
CA LEU A 209 5.24 -9.73 6.93
C LEU A 209 3.98 -9.81 7.79
N ILE A 210 3.64 -10.97 8.35
CA ILE A 210 2.47 -11.11 9.23
C ILE A 210 2.55 -10.16 10.43
N GLN A 211 3.71 -10.05 11.07
CA GLN A 211 3.92 -9.09 12.18
C GLN A 211 3.71 -7.64 11.71
N CYS A 212 4.21 -7.28 10.53
CA CYS A 212 3.98 -5.97 9.92
C CYS A 212 2.49 -5.70 9.69
N LEU A 213 1.74 -6.67 9.14
CA LEU A 213 0.29 -6.54 8.92
C LEU A 213 -0.47 -6.39 10.25
N LEU A 214 -0.08 -7.11 11.31
CA LEU A 214 -0.68 -6.94 12.64
C LEU A 214 -0.38 -5.55 13.23
N ASN A 215 0.83 -5.03 13.02
CA ASN A 215 1.17 -3.67 13.44
C ASN A 215 0.38 -2.61 12.65
N VAL A 216 0.13 -2.84 11.36
CA VAL A 216 -0.79 -1.98 10.57
C VAL A 216 -2.15 -1.94 11.25
N MET A 217 -2.74 -3.08 11.64
CA MET A 217 -4.04 -3.08 12.35
C MET A 217 -4.04 -2.23 13.62
N GLN A 218 -2.98 -2.33 14.43
CA GLN A 218 -2.85 -1.53 15.65
C GLN A 218 -2.73 -0.04 15.32
N THR A 219 -1.96 0.30 14.29
CA THR A 219 -1.81 1.69 13.84
C THR A 219 -3.16 2.26 13.37
N LEU A 220 -3.93 1.48 12.62
CA LEU A 220 -5.26 1.88 12.14
C LEU A 220 -6.24 2.14 13.28
N PHE A 221 -6.24 1.31 14.32
CA PHE A 221 -7.07 1.52 15.49
C PHE A 221 -6.87 2.91 16.11
N HIS A 222 -5.63 3.41 16.15
CA HIS A 222 -5.34 4.75 16.65
C HIS A 222 -5.66 5.84 15.62
N LEU A 223 -5.31 5.62 14.35
CA LEU A 223 -5.55 6.57 13.26
C LEU A 223 -7.04 6.88 13.06
N GLN A 224 -7.92 5.90 13.23
CA GLN A 224 -9.38 6.07 13.10
C GLN A 224 -10.00 6.96 14.18
N ASN A 225 -9.28 7.25 15.27
CA ASN A 225 -9.70 8.22 16.29
C ASN A 225 -9.31 9.66 15.92
N ILE A 226 -8.61 9.87 14.80
CA ILE A 226 -8.09 11.18 14.39
C ILE A 226 -8.96 11.72 13.27
N GLN A 227 -9.86 12.64 13.61
CA GLN A 227 -10.88 13.13 12.66
C GLN A 227 -10.30 13.69 11.35
N GLN A 228 -9.17 14.40 11.41
CA GLN A 228 -8.51 14.91 10.21
C GLN A 228 -8.11 13.77 9.26
N HIS A 229 -7.53 12.70 9.80
CA HIS A 229 -7.12 11.54 9.01
C HIS A 229 -8.32 10.85 8.38
N VAL A 230 -9.39 10.63 9.16
CA VAL A 230 -10.64 10.03 8.66
C VAL A 230 -11.21 10.87 7.51
N ASN A 231 -11.19 12.20 7.63
CA ASN A 231 -11.65 13.08 6.55
C ASN A 231 -10.76 12.96 5.31
N ASP A 232 -9.44 13.00 5.46
CA ASP A 232 -8.48 12.89 4.36
C ASP A 232 -8.68 11.56 3.59
N VAL A 233 -8.93 10.46 4.31
CA VAL A 233 -9.17 9.12 3.75
C VAL A 233 -10.52 9.03 3.04
N LEU A 234 -11.58 9.60 3.61
CA LEU A 234 -12.89 9.64 2.93
C LEU A 234 -12.81 10.43 1.62
N THR A 235 -12.11 11.57 1.61
CA THR A 235 -11.86 12.33 0.37
C THR A 235 -11.06 11.51 -0.64
N LEU A 236 -10.06 10.74 -0.20
CA LEU A 236 -9.34 9.81 -1.07
C LEU A 236 -10.28 8.76 -1.68
N ILE A 237 -11.15 8.14 -0.88
CA ILE A 237 -12.13 7.14 -1.34
C ILE A 237 -13.06 7.75 -2.39
N GLU A 238 -13.69 8.89 -2.08
CA GLU A 238 -14.63 9.58 -2.98
C GLU A 238 -13.97 9.92 -4.33
N ASN A 239 -12.74 10.44 -4.30
CA ASN A 239 -11.98 10.76 -5.50
C ASN A 239 -11.62 9.49 -6.31
N THR A 240 -11.30 8.40 -5.62
CA THR A 240 -10.97 7.12 -6.25
C THR A 240 -12.20 6.52 -6.93
N GLU A 241 -13.34 6.50 -6.24
CA GLU A 241 -14.62 6.02 -6.76
C GLU A 241 -15.05 6.80 -8.01
N LEU A 242 -15.00 8.14 -7.95
CA LEU A 242 -15.35 8.98 -9.09
C LEU A 242 -14.51 8.64 -10.33
N LYS A 243 -13.20 8.45 -10.14
CA LYS A 243 -12.30 8.10 -11.25
C LYS A 243 -12.57 6.70 -11.82
N LEU A 244 -12.89 5.71 -10.97
CA LEU A 244 -13.28 4.38 -11.45
C LEU A 244 -14.59 4.41 -12.24
N ILE A 245 -15.57 5.21 -11.81
CA ILE A 245 -16.83 5.39 -12.54
C ILE A 245 -16.57 6.00 -13.92
N LEU A 246 -15.69 7.00 -14.01
CA LEU A 246 -15.29 7.59 -15.29
C LEU A 246 -14.59 6.57 -16.19
N ASP A 247 -13.68 5.77 -15.64
CA ASP A 247 -13.00 4.71 -16.39
C ASP A 247 -13.99 3.66 -16.94
N ASP A 248 -15.06 3.34 -16.20
CA ASP A 248 -16.12 2.42 -16.66
C ASP A 248 -16.94 3.01 -17.81
N ILE A 249 -17.27 4.30 -17.75
CA ILE A 249 -18.02 5.01 -18.80
C ILE A 249 -17.21 4.99 -20.10
N ASP A 250 -15.93 5.36 -20.04
CA ASP A 250 -15.03 5.38 -21.19
C ASP A 250 -14.94 3.98 -21.86
N GLN A 251 -14.91 2.91 -21.07
CA GLN A 251 -14.91 1.53 -21.58
C GLN A 251 -16.22 1.14 -22.29
N ILE A 252 -17.36 1.64 -21.82
CA ILE A 252 -18.67 1.40 -22.44
C ILE A 252 -18.77 2.14 -23.78
N GLU A 253 -18.31 3.39 -23.84
CA GLU A 253 -18.29 4.18 -25.07
C GLU A 253 -17.41 3.53 -26.14
N GLN A 254 -16.21 3.07 -25.77
CA GLN A 254 -15.30 2.39 -26.70
C GLN A 254 -15.87 1.06 -27.24
N LYS A 255 -16.68 0.34 -26.45
CA LYS A 255 -17.37 -0.88 -26.89
C LYS A 255 -18.56 -0.62 -27.81
N THR A 256 -19.14 0.58 -27.76
CA THR A 256 -20.31 0.94 -28.57
C THR A 256 -19.91 1.44 -29.96
N ILE A 257 -18.68 1.94 -30.11
CA ILE A 257 -18.15 2.52 -31.35
C ILE A 257 -17.53 1.44 -32.27
N ASN A 258 -17.16 0.27 -31.74
CA ASN A 258 -16.54 -0.84 -32.49
C ASN A 258 -17.52 -1.98 -32.75
#